data_AF-A0A9X1X848-F1
#
_entry.id   AF-A0A9X1X848-F1
#
_cell.length_a   1.000
_cell.length_b   1.000
_cell.length_c   1.000
_cell.angle_alpha   90.00
_cell.angle_beta   90.00
_cell.angle_gamma   90.00
#
_symmetry.space_group_name_H-M   'P 1'
#
loop_
_entity.id
_entity.type
_entity.pdbx_description
1 polymer ?
#
loop_
_entity_poly.entity_id
_entity_poly.type
_entity_poly.pdbx_seq_one_letter_code
_entity_poly.pdbx_strand_id
1 'polypeptide(L)'
;MSKILMLSIKILMLSFYLLKEEQILPITKTDYEKGIKPQKIIYNKHIVKKGIILKYCKFCKPFKDNANPDDFFEYEYQGEFLTVGLSVIKKVYYNDEEYLIVNKKTCSVSTIPGKPFLFDSFIICANDGQTTDKKYFIEIWQFRSNKLYKLERIYLKEQTEPINFHLLKNRIIAFKNINGLYFKLNRSCYH
;
A
#
# COMPACT_ATOMS: atom_id res chain seq x y z
N MET A 1 27.58 30.56 27.26
CA MET A 1 27.29 29.11 27.33
C MET A 1 25.89 28.73 26.78
N SER A 2 25.47 29.20 25.59
CA SER A 2 24.06 29.03 25.17
C SER A 2 23.80 28.64 23.70
N LYS A 3 24.80 28.62 22.80
CA LYS A 3 24.58 28.20 21.40
C LYS A 3 25.04 26.77 21.10
N ILE A 4 26.09 26.29 21.76
CA ILE A 4 26.63 24.94 21.57
C ILE A 4 25.70 23.87 22.15
N LEU A 5 25.05 24.16 23.29
CA LEU A 5 24.11 23.25 23.95
C LEU A 5 22.79 23.06 23.16
N MET A 6 22.34 24.09 22.43
CA MET A 6 21.14 23.99 21.57
C MET A 6 21.42 23.21 20.27
N LEU A 7 22.66 23.25 19.77
CA LEU A 7 23.04 22.53 18.55
C LEU A 7 23.18 21.02 18.81
N SER A 8 23.70 20.62 19.98
CA SER A 8 23.82 19.22 20.38
C SER A 8 22.45 18.55 20.62
N ILE A 9 21.45 19.28 21.13
CA ILE A 9 20.08 18.76 21.28
C ILE A 9 19.40 18.52 19.91
N LYS A 10 19.65 19.37 18.91
CA LYS A 10 19.12 19.14 17.54
C LYS A 10 19.75 17.94 16.85
N ILE A 11 21.04 17.70 17.07
CA ILE A 11 21.75 16.53 16.53
C ILE A 11 21.29 15.24 17.25
N LEU A 12 21.02 15.30 18.57
CA LEU A 12 20.43 14.17 19.30
C LEU A 12 18.97 13.89 18.92
N MET A 13 18.17 14.91 18.58
CA MET A 13 16.80 14.71 18.10
C MET A 13 16.74 14.19 16.66
N LEU A 14 17.78 14.43 15.84
CA LEU A 14 17.88 13.84 14.50
C LEU A 14 18.26 12.35 14.53
N SER A 15 19.01 11.89 15.54
CA SER A 15 19.44 10.48 15.62
C SER A 15 18.32 9.52 16.07
N PHE A 16 17.18 10.00 16.56
CA PHE A 16 16.03 9.14 16.90
C PHE A 16 15.06 8.86 15.76
N TYR A 17 15.28 9.42 14.56
CA TYR A 17 14.63 8.95 13.32
C TYR A 17 15.42 7.83 12.63
N LEU A 18 16.17 7.04 13.40
CA LEU A 18 16.64 5.74 12.94
C LEU A 18 15.41 4.95 12.45
N LEU A 19 15.38 4.64 11.15
CA LEU A 19 14.36 3.78 10.56
C LEU A 19 14.27 2.51 11.43
N LYS A 20 13.22 2.42 12.24
CA LYS A 20 13.00 1.27 13.09
C LYS A 20 12.50 0.14 12.20
N GLU A 21 13.41 -0.75 11.84
CA GLU A 21 13.06 -2.01 11.18
C GLU A 21 12.26 -2.86 12.17
N GLU A 22 11.12 -3.35 11.71
CA GLU A 22 10.23 -4.20 12.49
C GLU A 22 10.67 -5.65 12.36
N GLN A 23 10.75 -6.35 13.49
CA GLN A 23 10.91 -7.80 13.47
C GLN A 23 9.58 -8.46 13.14
N ILE A 24 9.62 -9.39 12.18
CA ILE A 24 8.47 -10.24 11.88
C ILE A 24 8.59 -11.55 12.66
N LEU A 25 7.46 -12.07 13.12
CA LEU A 25 7.40 -13.34 13.84
C LEU A 25 6.79 -14.41 12.94
N PRO A 26 7.42 -15.58 12.75
CA PRO A 26 6.82 -16.67 12.00
C PRO A 26 5.55 -17.16 12.72
N ILE A 27 4.55 -17.56 11.93
CA ILE A 27 3.29 -18.14 12.42
C ILE A 27 2.90 -19.36 11.58
N THR A 28 1.96 -20.16 12.09
CA THR A 28 1.40 -21.28 11.33
C THR A 28 0.40 -20.80 10.28
N LYS A 29 0.19 -21.60 9.23
CA LYS A 29 -0.90 -21.39 8.26
C LYS A 29 -2.26 -21.30 8.96
N THR A 30 -2.51 -22.18 9.94
CA THR A 30 -3.75 -22.22 10.71
C THR A 30 -3.99 -20.91 11.47
N ASP A 31 -2.94 -20.31 12.05
CA ASP A 31 -3.07 -19.02 12.74
C ASP A 31 -3.30 -17.88 11.76
N TYR A 32 -2.63 -17.90 10.60
CA TYR A 32 -2.88 -16.95 9.52
C TYR A 32 -4.34 -17.01 9.04
N GLU A 33 -4.88 -18.22 8.82
CA GLU A 33 -6.24 -18.43 8.30
C GLU A 33 -7.36 -18.04 9.28
N LYS A 34 -7.07 -17.95 10.59
CA LYS A 34 -8.01 -17.38 11.58
C LYS A 34 -8.19 -15.87 11.43
N GLY A 35 -7.31 -15.19 10.71
CA GLY A 35 -7.38 -13.75 10.50
C GLY A 35 -8.54 -13.31 9.61
N ILE A 36 -8.98 -12.07 9.80
CA ILE A 36 -9.94 -11.39 8.94
C ILE A 36 -9.27 -11.19 7.57
N LYS A 37 -9.99 -11.57 6.51
CA LYS A 37 -9.54 -11.39 5.12
C LYS A 37 -9.87 -9.98 4.62
N PRO A 38 -9.05 -9.42 3.72
CA PRO A 38 -9.35 -8.13 3.12
C PRO A 38 -10.58 -8.23 2.24
N GLN A 39 -11.26 -7.10 2.06
CA GLN A 39 -12.37 -6.99 1.13
C GLN A 39 -11.89 -7.32 -0.29
N LYS A 40 -12.71 -8.06 -1.03
CA LYS A 40 -12.41 -8.41 -2.41
C LYS A 40 -12.55 -7.17 -3.30
N ILE A 41 -11.58 -6.98 -4.18
CA ILE A 41 -11.71 -6.07 -5.32
C ILE A 41 -12.66 -6.73 -6.32
N ILE A 42 -13.72 -6.02 -6.71
CA ILE A 42 -14.72 -6.52 -7.65
C ILE A 42 -14.45 -5.88 -9.01
N TYR A 43 -14.16 -6.72 -10.01
CA TYR A 43 -13.93 -6.28 -11.37
C TYR A 43 -15.25 -5.88 -12.04
N ASN A 44 -15.27 -4.69 -12.65
CA ASN A 44 -16.40 -4.22 -13.44
C ASN A 44 -16.09 -4.36 -14.93
N LYS A 45 -16.69 -5.39 -15.57
CA LYS A 45 -16.50 -5.68 -16.99
C LYS A 45 -16.93 -4.58 -17.96
N HIS A 46 -17.70 -3.58 -17.50
CA HIS A 46 -18.12 -2.45 -18.32
C HIS A 46 -17.07 -1.34 -18.39
N ILE A 47 -16.07 -1.37 -17.52
CA ILE A 47 -14.93 -0.45 -17.58
C ILE A 47 -13.89 -1.08 -18.49
N VAL A 48 -13.86 -0.59 -19.73
CA VAL A 48 -12.95 -1.05 -20.77
C VAL A 48 -12.10 0.13 -21.24
N LYS A 49 -10.80 -0.10 -21.31
CA LYS A 49 -9.83 0.84 -21.89
C LYS A 49 -10.08 0.95 -23.40
N LYS A 50 -10.17 2.17 -23.93
CA LYS A 50 -10.38 2.43 -25.36
C LYS A 50 -9.13 3.09 -25.93
N GLY A 51 -8.33 2.32 -26.66
CA GLY A 51 -6.99 2.76 -27.08
C GLY A 51 -6.14 3.07 -25.84
N ILE A 52 -5.60 4.29 -25.78
CA ILE A 52 -4.77 4.77 -24.66
C ILE A 52 -5.57 5.39 -23.50
N ILE A 53 -6.90 5.44 -23.59
CA ILE A 53 -7.75 6.13 -22.60
C ILE A 53 -8.50 5.11 -21.74
N LEU A 54 -8.31 5.20 -20.42
CA LEU A 54 -9.06 4.44 -19.43
C LEU A 54 -10.14 5.32 -18.78
N LYS A 55 -11.41 5.02 -19.09
CA LYS A 55 -12.57 5.65 -18.46
C LYS A 55 -13.20 4.70 -17.43
N TYR A 56 -12.99 4.99 -16.15
CA TYR A 56 -13.43 4.17 -15.02
C TYR A 56 -14.63 4.77 -14.25
N CYS A 57 -14.87 6.07 -14.40
CA CYS A 57 -15.98 6.78 -13.77
C CYS A 57 -16.58 7.80 -14.74
N LYS A 58 -17.90 8.04 -14.64
CA LYS A 58 -18.60 9.01 -15.49
C LYS A 58 -18.17 10.45 -15.22
N PHE A 59 -17.93 10.78 -13.96
CA PHE A 59 -17.70 12.16 -13.49
C PHE A 59 -16.23 12.51 -13.29
N CYS A 60 -15.35 11.51 -13.20
CA CYS A 60 -13.93 11.75 -13.00
C CYS A 60 -13.18 11.83 -14.32
N LYS A 61 -12.06 12.56 -14.31
CA LYS A 61 -11.16 12.62 -15.46
C LYS A 61 -10.67 11.21 -15.81
N PRO A 62 -10.65 10.84 -17.10
CA PRO A 62 -10.09 9.58 -17.52
C PRO A 62 -8.57 9.57 -17.32
N PHE A 63 -8.00 8.38 -17.23
CA PHE A 63 -6.55 8.20 -17.30
C PHE A 63 -6.14 8.00 -18.76
N LYS A 64 -4.94 8.45 -19.11
CA LYS A 64 -4.40 8.36 -20.46
C LYS A 64 -2.96 7.86 -20.38
N ASP A 65 -2.65 6.78 -21.10
CA ASP A 65 -1.29 6.24 -21.15
C ASP A 65 -0.30 7.24 -21.74
N ASN A 66 0.98 7.01 -21.46
CA ASN A 66 2.10 7.67 -22.10
C ASN A 66 2.95 6.63 -22.83
N ALA A 67 3.03 6.77 -24.15
CA ALA A 67 3.84 5.90 -25.02
C ALA A 67 5.23 6.50 -25.32
N ASN A 68 5.59 7.62 -24.68
CA ASN A 68 6.94 8.18 -24.80
C ASN A 68 7.95 7.20 -24.19
N PRO A 69 8.96 6.74 -24.94
CA PRO A 69 9.99 5.85 -24.40
C PRO A 69 10.70 6.39 -23.15
N ASP A 70 10.82 7.72 -23.02
CA ASP A 70 11.50 8.35 -21.88
C ASP A 70 10.63 8.46 -20.62
N ASP A 71 9.31 8.30 -20.74
CA ASP A 71 8.33 8.44 -19.63
C ASP A 71 7.14 7.50 -19.85
N PHE A 72 7.43 6.25 -20.20
CA PHE A 72 6.41 5.28 -20.54
C PHE A 72 5.59 4.90 -19.31
N PHE A 73 4.27 4.91 -19.46
CA PHE A 73 3.38 4.26 -18.51
C PHE A 73 2.03 3.88 -19.12
N GLU A 74 1.45 2.81 -18.59
CA GLU A 74 0.11 2.36 -18.94
C GLU A 74 -0.79 2.26 -17.72
N TYR A 75 -2.07 2.58 -17.90
CA TYR A 75 -3.08 2.37 -16.88
C TYR A 75 -3.91 1.12 -17.14
N GLU A 76 -4.09 0.34 -16.08
CA GLU A 76 -4.92 -0.85 -16.05
C GLU A 76 -5.96 -0.76 -14.94
N TYR A 77 -7.21 -1.07 -15.25
CA TYR A 77 -8.27 -1.09 -14.26
C TYR A 77 -8.30 -2.43 -13.52
N GLN A 78 -8.16 -2.39 -12.19
CA GLN A 78 -8.08 -3.59 -11.35
C GLN A 78 -9.41 -3.95 -10.69
N GLY A 79 -10.34 -3.00 -10.59
CA GLY A 79 -11.67 -3.20 -10.01
C GLY A 79 -12.05 -2.14 -8.98
N GLU A 80 -13.03 -2.44 -8.13
CA GLU A 80 -13.55 -1.53 -7.11
C GLU A 80 -13.70 -2.20 -5.74
N PHE A 81 -13.52 -1.41 -4.70
CA PHE A 81 -14.06 -1.67 -3.38
C PHE A 81 -15.46 -1.03 -3.28
N LEU A 82 -16.49 -1.80 -3.64
CA LEU A 82 -17.86 -1.29 -3.79
C LEU A 82 -18.41 -0.63 -2.52
N THR A 83 -18.11 -1.21 -1.35
CA THR A 83 -18.57 -0.75 -0.03
C THR A 83 -18.18 0.69 0.28
N VAL A 84 -16.98 1.09 -0.15
CA VAL A 84 -16.39 2.41 0.12
C VAL A 84 -16.35 3.31 -1.13
N GLY A 85 -16.78 2.81 -2.29
CA GLY A 85 -16.83 3.57 -3.53
C GLY A 85 -15.46 3.97 -4.08
N LEU A 86 -14.45 3.10 -3.89
CA LEU A 86 -13.09 3.32 -4.38
C LEU A 86 -12.82 2.45 -5.61
N SER A 87 -12.24 3.03 -6.66
CA SER A 87 -11.66 2.28 -7.78
C SER A 87 -10.17 2.07 -7.55
N VAL A 88 -9.67 0.91 -7.97
CA VAL A 88 -8.24 0.57 -7.98
C VAL A 88 -7.78 0.54 -9.44
N ILE A 89 -6.75 1.33 -9.73
CA ILE A 89 -6.12 1.41 -11.04
C ILE A 89 -4.64 1.15 -10.84
N LYS A 90 -4.09 0.22 -11.59
CA LYS A 90 -2.66 -0.05 -11.63
C LYS A 90 -2.03 0.85 -12.69
N LYS A 91 -0.92 1.50 -12.36
CA LYS A 91 -0.09 2.24 -13.31
C LYS A 91 1.21 1.49 -13.47
N VAL A 92 1.46 1.02 -14.69
CA VAL A 92 2.58 0.16 -15.06
C VAL A 92 3.64 1.00 -15.74
N TYR A 93 4.86 0.95 -15.24
CA TYR A 93 6.06 1.50 -15.87
C TYR A 93 6.91 0.35 -16.45
N TYR A 94 8.03 0.65 -17.11
CA TYR A 94 8.92 -0.40 -17.63
C TYR A 94 9.41 -1.39 -16.56
N ASN A 95 9.78 -0.88 -15.38
CA ASN A 95 10.42 -1.66 -14.31
C ASN A 95 9.81 -1.35 -12.93
N ASP A 96 8.57 -0.85 -12.91
CA ASP A 96 7.88 -0.58 -11.65
C ASP A 96 6.37 -0.57 -11.86
N GLU A 97 5.64 -0.70 -10.76
CA GLU A 97 4.20 -0.51 -10.75
C GLU A 97 3.78 0.24 -9.50
N GLU A 98 2.77 1.09 -9.66
CA GLU A 98 2.11 1.74 -8.53
C GLU A 98 0.60 1.61 -8.68
N TYR A 99 -0.11 1.76 -7.56
CA TYR A 99 -1.56 1.64 -7.53
C TYR A 99 -2.18 2.99 -7.18
N LEU A 100 -3.15 3.39 -7.99
CA LEU A 100 -3.97 4.56 -7.78
C LEU A 100 -5.29 4.14 -7.13
N ILE A 101 -5.54 4.67 -5.94
CA ILE A 101 -6.81 4.57 -5.24
C ILE A 101 -7.63 5.81 -5.57
N VAL A 102 -8.73 5.61 -6.28
CA VAL A 102 -9.58 6.71 -6.73
C VAL A 102 -10.90 6.71 -6.00
N ASN A 103 -11.20 7.79 -5.30
CA ASN A 103 -12.53 8.01 -4.75
C ASN A 103 -13.49 8.43 -5.86
N LYS A 104 -14.48 7.60 -6.19
CA LYS A 104 -15.40 7.88 -7.30
C LYS A 104 -16.34 9.05 -7.05
N LYS A 105 -16.55 9.46 -5.78
CA LYS A 105 -17.43 10.58 -5.40
C LYS A 105 -16.71 11.92 -5.54
N THR A 106 -15.45 12.00 -5.10
CA THR A 106 -14.67 13.25 -5.09
C THR A 106 -13.67 13.34 -6.24
N CYS A 107 -13.45 12.24 -6.96
CA CYS A 107 -12.41 12.08 -7.96
C CYS A 107 -10.99 12.32 -7.42
N SER A 108 -10.79 12.28 -6.10
CA SER A 108 -9.46 12.36 -5.51
C SER A 108 -8.70 11.07 -5.75
N VAL A 109 -7.43 11.21 -6.13
CA VAL A 109 -6.52 10.11 -6.42
C VAL A 109 -5.45 10.07 -5.33
N SER A 110 -5.13 8.88 -4.85
CA SER A 110 -4.00 8.64 -3.95
C SER A 110 -3.16 7.53 -4.51
N THR A 111 -1.85 7.77 -4.63
CA THR A 111 -0.88 6.78 -5.11
C THR A 111 -0.35 5.99 -3.92
N ILE A 112 -0.35 4.67 -4.04
CA ILE A 112 0.19 3.73 -3.06
C ILE A 112 1.21 2.81 -3.75
N PRO A 113 2.23 2.31 -3.03
CA PRO A 113 3.41 1.68 -3.61
C PRO A 113 3.22 0.21 -4.02
N GLY A 114 2.02 -0.34 -3.89
CA GLY A 114 1.72 -1.70 -4.31
C GLY A 114 0.25 -2.05 -4.09
N LYS A 115 -0.07 -3.33 -4.31
CA LYS A 115 -1.47 -3.78 -4.36
C LYS A 115 -2.23 -3.47 -3.06
N PRO A 116 -3.42 -2.85 -3.13
CA PRO A 116 -4.22 -2.53 -1.95
C PRO A 116 -4.96 -3.75 -1.38
N PHE A 117 -4.90 -3.89 -0.06
CA PHE A 117 -5.71 -4.81 0.73
C PHE A 117 -6.57 -3.98 1.70
N LEU A 118 -7.86 -3.83 1.38
CA LEU A 118 -8.79 -3.03 2.18
C LEU A 118 -9.33 -3.84 3.35
N PHE A 119 -9.25 -3.28 4.55
CA PHE A 119 -9.87 -3.76 5.77
C PHE A 119 -10.65 -2.61 6.39
N ASP A 120 -11.97 -2.75 6.52
CA ASP A 120 -12.86 -1.70 7.02
C ASP A 120 -12.58 -0.30 6.40
N SER A 121 -11.91 0.58 7.15
CA SER A 121 -11.57 1.95 6.75
C SER A 121 -10.08 2.18 6.44
N PHE A 122 -9.28 1.13 6.26
CA PHE A 122 -7.85 1.25 6.00
C PHE A 122 -7.36 0.28 4.93
N ILE A 123 -6.33 0.70 4.21
CA ILE A 123 -5.66 -0.06 3.18
C ILE A 123 -4.28 -0.43 3.71
N ILE A 124 -3.94 -1.70 3.58
CA ILE A 124 -2.58 -2.20 3.75
C ILE A 124 -2.02 -2.49 2.36
N CYS A 125 -0.77 -2.13 2.12
CA CYS A 125 -0.04 -2.49 0.91
C CYS A 125 1.43 -2.69 1.27
N ALA A 126 2.14 -3.50 0.49
CA ALA A 126 3.60 -3.54 0.52
C ALA A 126 4.11 -2.97 -0.81
N ASN A 127 5.35 -2.47 -0.82
CA ASN A 127 5.99 -2.14 -2.09
C ASN A 127 6.37 -3.42 -2.84
N ASP A 128 6.22 -3.40 -4.15
CA ASP A 128 6.79 -4.45 -5.00
C ASP A 128 8.31 -4.25 -5.05
N GLY A 129 9.06 -5.30 -4.68
CA GLY A 129 10.51 -5.27 -4.60
C GLY A 129 11.15 -5.71 -5.91
N GLN A 130 11.11 -4.86 -6.94
CA GLN A 130 11.65 -5.26 -8.25
C GLN A 130 13.19 -5.27 -8.35
N THR A 131 13.93 -4.93 -7.30
CA THR A 131 15.40 -4.99 -7.30
C THR A 131 15.96 -5.58 -6.00
N THR A 132 17.08 -6.30 -6.10
CA THR A 132 17.75 -7.05 -5.01
C THR A 132 18.17 -6.19 -3.82
N ASP A 133 18.23 -4.87 -3.98
CA ASP A 133 18.69 -3.93 -2.95
C ASP A 133 17.55 -3.15 -2.26
N LYS A 134 16.30 -3.29 -2.74
CA LYS A 134 15.17 -2.56 -2.16
C LYS A 134 14.75 -3.19 -0.83
N LYS A 135 14.73 -2.37 0.23
CA LYS A 135 14.13 -2.75 1.52
C LYS A 135 12.61 -2.89 1.35
N TYR A 136 12.06 -4.04 1.73
CA TYR A 136 10.61 -4.22 1.79
C TYR A 136 10.01 -3.41 2.92
N PHE A 137 8.87 -2.81 2.66
CA PHE A 137 8.08 -2.12 3.66
C PHE A 137 6.58 -2.33 3.43
N ILE A 138 5.84 -2.26 4.54
CA ILE A 138 4.39 -2.25 4.55
C ILE A 138 3.95 -0.82 4.82
N GLU A 139 3.03 -0.28 4.04
CA GLU A 139 2.33 0.96 4.36
C GLU A 139 0.89 0.69 4.75
N ILE A 140 0.45 1.46 5.72
CA ILE A 140 -0.92 1.45 6.18
C ILE A 140 -1.49 2.83 5.97
N TRP A 141 -2.64 2.85 5.33
CA TRP A 141 -3.31 4.04 4.86
C TRP A 141 -4.72 4.06 5.41
N GLN A 142 -5.18 5.19 5.93
CA GLN A 142 -6.54 5.31 6.45
C GLN A 142 -7.37 6.24 5.59
N PHE A 143 -8.60 5.81 5.34
CA PHE A 143 -9.59 6.64 4.71
C PHE A 143 -10.23 7.57 5.75
N ARG A 144 -10.06 8.88 5.58
CA ARG A 144 -10.71 9.92 6.38
C ARG A 144 -11.23 11.01 5.46
N SER A 145 -12.45 11.48 5.68
CA SER A 145 -13.03 12.62 4.94
C SER A 145 -12.89 12.51 3.41
N ASN A 146 -13.21 11.33 2.86
CA ASN A 146 -13.12 11.04 1.43
C ASN A 146 -11.71 11.04 0.82
N LYS A 147 -10.65 11.09 1.64
CA LYS A 147 -9.24 11.04 1.20
C LYS A 147 -8.49 9.94 1.92
N LEU A 148 -7.43 9.45 1.28
CA LEU A 148 -6.53 8.46 1.85
C LEU A 148 -5.32 9.17 2.48
N TYR A 149 -4.99 8.81 3.71
CA TYR A 149 -3.86 9.36 4.46
C TYR A 149 -2.93 8.24 4.87
N LYS A 150 -1.64 8.38 4.58
CA LYS A 150 -0.64 7.44 5.08
C LYS A 150 -0.55 7.59 6.59
N LEU A 151 -0.82 6.52 7.31
CA LEU A 151 -0.68 6.48 8.76
C LEU A 151 0.74 6.08 9.16
N GLU A 152 1.28 5.06 8.50
CA GLU A 152 2.57 4.50 8.86
C GLU A 152 3.24 3.80 7.68
N ARG A 153 4.57 3.75 7.74
CA ARG A 153 5.42 2.88 6.93
C ARG A 153 6.27 2.03 7.87
N ILE A 154 6.24 0.73 7.67
CA ILE A 154 6.93 -0.27 8.49
C ILE A 154 7.96 -0.96 7.61
N TYR A 155 9.23 -0.72 7.86
CA TYR A 155 10.31 -1.39 7.15
C TYR A 155 10.52 -2.78 7.73
N LEU A 156 10.60 -3.79 6.86
CA LEU A 156 10.85 -5.16 7.27
C LEU A 156 12.36 -5.38 7.37
N LYS A 157 12.81 -5.96 8.48
CA LYS A 157 14.22 -6.30 8.68
C LYS A 157 14.67 -7.39 7.71
N GLU A 158 13.80 -8.35 7.46
CA GLU A 158 14.03 -9.47 6.57
C GLU A 158 13.69 -9.09 5.13
N GLN A 159 14.43 -9.62 4.14
CA GLN A 159 14.11 -9.50 2.71
C GLN A 159 12.91 -10.38 2.32
N THR A 160 11.78 -10.15 2.97
CA THR A 160 10.57 -10.95 2.82
C THR A 160 9.49 -10.13 2.13
N GLU A 161 9.20 -10.44 0.87
CA GLU A 161 8.15 -9.80 0.09
C GLU A 161 6.75 -10.26 0.54
N PRO A 162 5.92 -9.38 1.12
CA PRO A 162 4.54 -9.72 1.49
C PRO A 162 3.61 -9.70 0.27
N ILE A 163 2.91 -10.79 0.00
CA ILE A 163 2.01 -10.90 -1.17
C ILE A 163 0.52 -10.96 -0.82
N ASN A 164 0.18 -11.24 0.44
CA ASN A 164 -1.19 -11.31 0.91
C ASN A 164 -1.26 -11.02 2.40
N PHE A 165 -2.33 -10.36 2.85
CA PHE A 165 -2.46 -9.86 4.21
C PHE A 165 -3.76 -10.34 4.83
N HIS A 166 -3.73 -10.67 6.11
CA HIS A 166 -4.87 -10.87 6.98
C HIS A 166 -4.69 -10.03 8.27
N LEU A 167 -5.78 -9.79 8.99
CA LEU A 167 -5.73 -9.18 10.32
C LEU A 167 -6.09 -10.18 11.40
N LEU A 168 -5.16 -10.41 12.31
CA LEU A 168 -5.39 -11.22 13.50
C LEU A 168 -6.13 -10.41 14.58
N LYS A 169 -6.46 -11.09 15.69
CA LYS A 169 -6.98 -10.44 16.90
C LYS A 169 -6.07 -9.28 17.32
N ASN A 170 -6.67 -8.22 17.88
CA ASN A 170 -5.99 -6.97 18.26
C ASN A 170 -5.34 -6.23 17.08
N ARG A 171 -5.88 -6.39 15.86
CA ARG A 171 -5.42 -5.68 14.65
C ARG A 171 -3.94 -5.90 14.34
N ILE A 172 -3.41 -7.08 14.65
CA ILE A 172 -2.05 -7.46 14.27
C ILE A 172 -2.07 -7.83 12.80
N ILE A 173 -1.22 -7.21 11.99
CA ILE A 173 -1.05 -7.57 10.59
C ILE A 173 -0.31 -8.90 10.50
N ALA A 174 -0.92 -9.85 9.81
CA ALA A 174 -0.30 -11.08 9.37
C ALA A 174 -0.22 -11.09 7.85
N PHE A 175 0.82 -11.71 7.29
CA PHE A 175 0.98 -11.80 5.85
C PHE A 175 1.59 -13.14 5.43
N LYS A 176 1.27 -13.53 4.20
CA LYS A 176 1.94 -14.60 3.46
C LYS A 176 2.98 -13.97 2.54
N ASN A 177 4.19 -14.51 2.49
CA ASN A 177 5.23 -14.05 1.59
C ASN A 177 5.21 -14.79 0.23
N ILE A 178 6.05 -14.35 -0.71
CA ILE A 178 6.16 -14.95 -2.05
C ILE A 178 6.56 -16.45 -2.02
N ASN A 179 7.32 -16.87 -1.00
CA ASN A 179 7.74 -18.26 -0.78
C ASN A 179 6.67 -19.12 -0.09
N GLY A 180 5.50 -18.55 0.22
CA GLY A 180 4.40 -19.24 0.87
C GLY A 180 4.52 -19.46 2.38
N LEU A 181 5.49 -18.80 3.02
CA LEU A 181 5.66 -18.74 4.48
C LEU A 181 4.76 -17.65 5.08
N TYR A 182 4.44 -17.79 6.37
CA TYR A 182 3.49 -16.93 7.07
C TYR A 182 4.15 -16.21 8.24
N PHE A 183 3.90 -14.92 8.35
CA PHE A 183 4.47 -14.06 9.37
C PHE A 183 3.40 -13.13 9.97
N LYS A 184 3.70 -12.57 11.13
CA LYS A 184 2.98 -11.44 11.72
C LYS A 184 3.94 -10.36 12.16
N LEU A 185 3.45 -9.13 12.24
CA LEU A 185 4.18 -8.05 12.92
C LEU A 185 4.20 -8.30 14.44
N ASN A 186 5.26 -7.87 15.12
CA ASN A 186 5.41 -8.00 16.57
C ASN A 186 4.62 -6.93 17.36
N ARG A 187 3.66 -6.27 16.72
CA ARG A 187 2.82 -5.22 17.32
C ARG A 187 1.44 -5.15 16.69
N SER A 188 0.49 -4.63 17.46
CA SER A 188 -0.82 -4.23 16.96
C SER A 188 -0.69 -2.99 16.09
N CYS A 189 -1.48 -2.93 15.02
CA CYS A 189 -1.59 -1.72 14.22
C CYS A 189 -2.67 -0.81 14.81
N TYR A 190 -2.23 0.31 15.38
CA TYR A 190 -3.04 1.43 15.89
C TYR A 190 -3.94 1.10 17.11
N HIS A 191 -4.16 2.11 17.95
CA HIS A 191 -5.17 2.14 19.01
C HIS A 191 -6.29 3.10 18.62
#